data_AF-A0A7S3MXU2-F1
#
_entry.id   AF-A0A7S3MXU2-F1
#
_cell.length_a   1.000
_cell.length_b   1.000
_cell.length_c   1.000
_cell.angle_alpha   90.00
_cell.angle_beta   90.00
_cell.angle_gamma   90.00
#
_symmetry.space_group_name_H-M   'P 1'
#
loop_
_entity.id
_entity.type
_entity.pdbx_description
1 polymer ?
#
loop_
_entity_poly.entity_id
_entity_poly.type
_entity_poly.pdbx_seq_one_letter_code
_entity_poly.pdbx_strand_id
1 'polypeptide(L)'
;MAFSKDDKFFVVNLVNGPKQCYVIVYDLLIKGKRMSMNKFDGYKINKVTFLSRDTSKLVIAGDNLFRFYSTSAKKLEPLPEFENFPSKPRQQVVGGRIQVQSFTSFCYTESEHLIGCSQT
;
A
#
# COMPACT_ATOMS: atom_id res chain seq x y z
N MET A 1 -1.10 3.43 9.65
CA MET A 1 -0.21 4.60 9.45
C MET A 1 1.23 4.14 9.54
N ALA A 2 2.18 4.89 9.00
CA ALA A 2 3.62 4.59 9.11
C ALA A 2 4.46 5.87 8.97
N PHE A 3 5.63 5.87 9.60
CA PHE A 3 6.69 6.86 9.37
C PHE A 3 7.75 6.26 8.43
N SER A 4 8.37 7.10 7.61
CA SER A 4 9.57 6.70 6.90
C SER A 4 10.76 6.60 7.87
N LYS A 5 11.73 5.76 7.55
CA LYS A 5 12.90 5.53 8.43
C LYS A 5 13.78 6.77 8.63
N ASP A 6 13.72 7.71 7.69
CA ASP A 6 14.43 8.98 7.75
C ASP A 6 13.59 10.12 8.35
N ASP A 7 12.41 9.80 8.90
CA ASP A 7 11.46 10.73 9.52
C ASP A 7 11.00 11.90 8.63
N LYS A 8 11.22 11.82 7.31
CA LYS A 8 10.79 12.85 6.36
C LYS A 8 9.33 12.73 5.98
N PHE A 9 8.81 11.50 5.93
CA PHE A 9 7.48 11.23 5.43
C PHE A 9 6.62 10.52 6.47
N PHE A 10 5.34 10.87 6.44
CA PHE A 10 4.32 10.21 7.23
C PHE A 10 3.16 9.82 6.33
N VAL A 11 2.67 8.59 6.46
CA VAL A 11 1.55 8.08 5.66
C VAL A 11 0.40 7.62 6.56
N VAL A 12 -0.80 8.03 6.20
CA VAL A 12 -2.04 7.63 6.85
C VAL A 12 -2.97 6.98 5.84
N ASN A 13 -3.59 5.88 6.27
CA ASN A 13 -4.74 5.30 5.59
C ASN A 13 -6.00 5.75 6.33
N LEU A 14 -6.84 6.55 5.68
CA LEU A 14 -8.13 7.01 6.19
C LEU A 14 -9.25 6.15 5.59
N VAL A 15 -9.93 5.41 6.45
CA VAL A 15 -11.01 4.50 6.06
C VAL A 15 -12.33 5.27 6.07
N ASN A 16 -13.01 5.36 4.92
CA ASN A 16 -14.29 6.03 4.74
C ASN A 16 -15.38 5.03 4.33
N GLY A 17 -15.56 3.99 5.14
CA GLY A 17 -16.47 2.88 4.88
C GLY A 17 -15.75 1.59 4.45
N PRO A 18 -16.51 0.51 4.16
CA PRO A 18 -15.96 -0.85 4.07
C PRO A 18 -15.05 -1.09 2.86
N LYS A 19 -15.17 -0.30 1.79
CA LYS A 19 -14.37 -0.44 0.56
C LYS A 19 -13.92 0.89 -0.04
N GLN A 20 -13.82 1.93 0.79
CA GLN A 20 -13.34 3.23 0.37
C GLN A 20 -12.28 3.70 1.35
N CYS A 21 -11.06 3.83 0.84
CA CYS A 21 -9.91 4.26 1.62
C CYS A 21 -9.22 5.44 0.91
N TYR A 22 -8.61 6.31 1.70
CA TYR A 22 -7.74 7.37 1.22
C TYR A 22 -6.35 7.18 1.81
N VAL A 23 -5.33 7.10 0.97
CA VAL A 23 -3.94 7.11 1.44
C VAL A 23 -3.39 8.51 1.24
N ILE A 24 -2.94 9.11 2.35
CA ILE A 24 -2.44 10.47 2.41
C ILE A 24 -0.99 10.43 2.87
N VAL A 25 -0.11 11.06 2.09
CA VAL A 25 1.30 11.23 2.45
C VAL A 25 1.55 12.68 2.83
N TYR A 26 2.29 12.87 3.92
CA TYR A 26 2.73 14.15 4.44
C TYR A 26 4.25 14.23 4.39
N ASP A 27 4.75 15.42 4.06
CA ASP A 27 6.14 15.80 4.22
C ASP A 27 6.30 16.53 5.56
N LEU A 28 7.03 15.92 6.47
CA LEU A 28 7.26 16.43 7.82
C LEU A 28 8.32 17.55 7.85
N LEU A 29 9.22 17.61 6.86
CA LEU A 29 10.22 18.67 6.77
C LEU A 29 9.56 20.03 6.49
N ILE A 30 8.44 20.03 5.77
CA ILE A 30 7.69 21.24 5.40
C ILE A 30 6.46 21.39 6.31
N LYS A 31 6.65 21.25 7.63
CA LYS A 31 5.60 21.42 8.66
C LYS A 31 4.38 20.52 8.46
N GLY A 32 4.58 19.28 8.00
CA GLY A 32 3.49 18.34 7.76
C GLY A 32 2.61 18.72 6.57
N LYS A 33 3.19 19.33 5.53
CA LYS A 33 2.45 19.64 4.30
C LYS A 33 1.98 18.35 3.66
N ARG A 34 0.70 18.30 3.26
CA ARG A 34 0.16 17.19 2.47
C ARG A 34 0.85 17.16 1.10
N MET A 35 1.55 16.07 0.83
CA MET A 35 2.22 15.79 -0.44
C MET A 35 1.23 15.25 -1.47
N SER A 36 0.50 14.19 -1.09
CA SER A 36 -0.39 13.45 -1.98
C SER A 36 -1.60 12.93 -1.23
N MET A 37 -2.68 12.69 -1.97
CA MET A 37 -3.90 12.05 -1.49
C MET A 37 -4.47 11.22 -2.63
N ASN A 38 -4.49 9.91 -2.45
CA ASN A 38 -5.01 8.97 -3.44
C ASN A 38 -6.22 8.23 -2.88
N LYS A 39 -7.28 8.20 -3.67
CA LYS A 39 -8.51 7.47 -3.36
C LYS A 39 -8.41 6.03 -3.88
N PHE A 40 -8.82 5.08 -3.06
CA PHE A 40 -8.83 3.65 -3.36
C PHE A 40 -10.26 3.12 -3.22
N ASP A 41 -10.99 3.13 -4.34
CA ASP A 41 -12.37 2.65 -4.40
C ASP A 41 -12.44 1.14 -4.70
N GLY A 42 -13.26 0.45 -3.91
CA GLY A 42 -13.45 -0.99 -4.00
C GLY A 42 -12.27 -1.79 -3.43
N TYR A 43 -11.48 -1.18 -2.55
CA TYR A 43 -10.37 -1.80 -1.83
C TYR A 43 -10.52 -1.55 -0.33
N LYS A 44 -10.13 -2.55 0.46
CA LYS A 44 -9.89 -2.41 1.89
C LYS A 44 -8.38 -2.43 2.10
N ILE A 45 -7.83 -1.33 2.61
CA ILE A 45 -6.39 -1.24 2.89
C ILE A 45 -6.14 -1.69 4.33
N ASN A 46 -5.32 -2.72 4.50
CA ASN A 46 -4.97 -3.27 5.80
C ASN A 46 -3.64 -2.71 6.32
N LYS A 47 -2.68 -2.44 5.42
CA LYS A 47 -1.33 -1.99 5.80
C LYS A 47 -0.76 -1.00 4.79
N VAL A 48 -0.07 0.00 5.31
CA VAL A 48 0.76 0.96 4.57
C VAL A 48 2.13 1.02 5.24
N THR A 49 3.22 0.95 4.48
CA THR A 49 4.58 0.92 5.03
C THR A 49 5.58 1.42 4.01
N PHE A 50 6.53 2.25 4.44
CA PHE A 50 7.66 2.67 3.61
C PHE A 50 8.69 1.55 3.48
N LEU A 51 9.41 1.50 2.36
CA LEU A 51 10.55 0.59 2.25
C LEU A 51 11.69 1.05 3.18
N SER A 52 12.39 0.09 3.78
CA SER A 52 13.42 0.35 4.79
C SER A 52 14.70 0.97 4.21
N ARG A 53 15.01 0.66 2.94
CA ARG A 53 16.19 1.16 2.20
C ARG A 53 15.88 2.35 1.30
N ASP A 54 14.60 2.54 0.97
CA ASP A 54 14.15 3.62 0.09
C ASP A 54 12.85 4.24 0.61
N THR A 55 13.00 5.32 1.37
CA THR A 55 11.89 6.05 1.97
C THR A 55 11.02 6.79 0.95
N SER A 56 11.48 6.87 -0.31
CA SER A 56 10.69 7.40 -1.43
C SER A 56 9.68 6.38 -1.99
N LYS A 57 9.68 5.15 -1.47
CA LYS A 57 8.78 4.08 -1.91
C LYS A 57 7.85 3.65 -0.77
N LEU A 58 6.58 3.46 -1.13
CA LEU A 58 5.50 3.07 -0.23
C LEU A 58 4.86 1.77 -0.72
N VAL A 59 4.66 0.83 0.19
CA VAL A 59 3.91 -0.39 -0.07
C VAL A 59 2.52 -0.27 0.57
N ILE A 60 1.51 -0.63 -0.22
CA ILE A 60 0.11 -0.65 0.21
C ILE A 60 -0.41 -2.07 0.03
N ALA A 61 -0.91 -2.66 1.13
CA ALA A 61 -1.46 -4.00 1.18
C ALA A 61 -2.89 -4.01 1.73
N GLY A 62 -3.74 -4.86 1.17
CA GLY A 62 -5.16 -4.92 1.44
C GLY A 62 -5.86 -6.07 0.74
N ASP A 63 -7.17 -5.98 0.64
CA ASP A 63 -8.01 -6.94 -0.08
C ASP A 63 -7.86 -6.75 -1.59
N ASN A 64 -7.38 -7.78 -2.29
CA ASN A 64 -7.03 -7.78 -3.71
C ASN A 64 -6.06 -6.64 -4.10
N LEU A 65 -5.27 -6.16 -3.14
CA LEU A 65 -4.35 -5.06 -3.33
C LEU A 65 -3.03 -5.37 -2.65
N PHE A 66 -1.98 -5.45 -3.46
CA PHE A 66 -0.60 -5.46 -3.00
C PHE A 66 0.24 -4.74 -4.06
N ARG A 67 0.64 -3.50 -3.79
CA ARG A 67 1.30 -2.66 -4.79
C ARG A 67 2.25 -1.64 -4.16
N PHE A 68 3.26 -1.28 -4.94
CA PHE A 68 4.28 -0.30 -4.61
C PHE A 68 4.00 1.01 -5.31
N TYR A 69 4.32 2.10 -4.62
CA TYR A 69 4.10 3.46 -5.07
C TYR A 69 5.31 4.33 -4.79
N SER A 70 5.56 5.28 -5.69
CA SER A 70 6.47 6.39 -5.43
C SER A 70 5.79 7.45 -4.56
N THR A 71 6.53 8.00 -3.60
CA THR A 71 6.13 9.14 -2.76
C THR A 71 6.82 10.44 -3.15
N SER A 72 7.73 10.42 -4.13
CA SER A 72 8.42 11.62 -4.63
C SER A 72 7.55 12.50 -5.54
N ALA A 73 6.46 11.95 -6.07
CA ALA A 73 5.49 12.68 -6.87
C ALA A 73 4.38 13.30 -5.98
N LYS A 74 3.72 14.36 -6.47
CA LYS A 74 2.53 14.97 -5.84
C LYS A 74 1.32 14.01 -5.78
N LYS A 75 1.45 12.83 -6.37
CA LYS A 75 0.46 11.76 -6.42
C LYS A 75 1.17 10.43 -6.19
N LEU A 76 0.54 9.48 -5.52
CA LEU A 76 1.09 8.13 -5.46
C LEU A 76 1.00 7.49 -6.85
N GLU A 77 2.15 7.29 -7.46
CA GLU A 77 2.29 6.65 -8.77
C GLU A 77 2.72 5.20 -8.58
N PRO A 78 1.98 4.22 -9.15
CA PRO A 78 2.41 2.83 -9.16
C PRO A 78 3.82 2.67 -9.72
N LEU A 79 4.58 1.74 -9.16
CA LEU A 79 5.90 1.35 -9.68
C LEU A 79 5.76 0.06 -10.52
N PRO A 80 5.80 0.15 -11.87
CA PRO A 80 5.53 -0.98 -12.77
C PRO A 80 6.52 -2.15 -12.61
N GLU A 81 7.76 -1.85 -12.20
CA GLU A 81 8.79 -2.85 -11.95
C GLU A 81 8.42 -3.83 -10.82
N PHE A 82 7.39 -3.51 -10.04
CA PHE A 82 6.84 -4.33 -8.97
C PHE A 82 5.41 -4.86 -9.29
N GLU A 83 5.03 -5.07 -10.55
CA GLU A 83 3.67 -5.55 -10.89
C GLU A 83 3.52 -7.08 -10.94
N ASN A 84 4.62 -7.84 -11.05
CA ASN A 84 4.58 -9.29 -11.30
C ASN A 84 4.35 -10.16 -10.05
N PHE A 85 3.62 -9.66 -9.06
CA PHE A 85 3.30 -10.48 -7.88
C PHE A 85 2.18 -11.48 -8.18
N PRO A 86 2.28 -12.70 -7.63
CA PRO A 86 1.20 -13.68 -7.73
C PRO A 86 -0.07 -13.13 -7.05
N SER A 87 -0.99 -12.67 -7.88
CA SER A 87 -2.25 -12.06 -7.44
C SER A 87 -3.43 -12.70 -8.15
N LYS A 88 -4.54 -12.88 -7.41
CA LYS A 88 -5.80 -13.33 -7.99
C LYS A 88 -6.44 -12.18 -8.79
N PRO A 89 -7.15 -12.47 -9.89
CA PRO A 89 -8.00 -11.49 -10.55
C PRO A 89 -9.01 -10.90 -9.55
N ARG A 90 -9.23 -9.59 -9.60
CA ARG A 90 -10.10 -8.84 -8.65
C ARG A 90 -11.51 -9.43 -8.49
N GLN A 91 -12.00 -10.14 -9.50
CA GLN A 91 -13.35 -10.71 -9.56
C GLN A 91 -13.33 -12.22 -9.83
N GLN A 92 -12.31 -12.94 -9.33
CA GLN A 92 -12.33 -14.40 -9.45
C GLN A 92 -13.48 -14.98 -8.61
N VAL A 93 -14.46 -15.58 -9.27
CA VAL A 93 -15.61 -16.23 -8.64
C VAL A 93 -15.36 -17.74 -8.60
N VAL A 94 -15.40 -18.33 -7.40
CA VAL A 94 -15.31 -19.78 -7.19
C VAL A 94 -16.51 -20.21 -6.36
N GLY A 95 -17.32 -21.15 -6.87
CA GLY A 95 -18.52 -21.61 -6.18
C GLY A 95 -19.55 -20.50 -5.91
N GLY A 96 -19.69 -19.54 -6.82
CA GLY A 96 -20.65 -18.43 -6.70
C GLY A 96 -20.24 -17.33 -5.71
N ARG A 97 -19.05 -17.42 -5.10
CA ARG A 97 -18.51 -16.39 -4.19
C ARG A 97 -17.29 -15.72 -4.82
N ILE A 98 -17.21 -14.39 -4.70
CA ILE A 98 -16.00 -13.63 -5.04
C ILE A 98 -14.91 -14.02 -4.04
N GLN A 99 -13.81 -14.59 -4.52
CA GLN A 99 -12.65 -14.83 -3.69
C GLN A 99 -11.86 -13.55 -3.49
N VAL A 100 -11.59 -13.24 -2.22
CA VAL A 100 -10.75 -12.11 -1.82
C VAL A 100 -9.39 -12.65 -1.40
N GLN A 101 -8.32 -12.17 -2.03
CA GLN A 101 -6.97 -12.37 -1.57
C GLN A 101 -6.60 -11.20 -0.65
N SER A 102 -6.54 -11.44 0.66
CA SER A 102 -6.18 -10.40 1.61
C SER A 102 -4.70 -10.50 1.99
N PHE A 103 -3.96 -9.41 1.78
CA PHE A 103 -2.59 -9.28 2.27
C PHE A 103 -2.61 -8.52 3.59
N THR A 104 -2.34 -9.23 4.69
CA THR A 104 -2.43 -8.69 6.05
C THR A 104 -1.07 -8.28 6.61
N SER A 105 0.00 -8.91 6.13
CA SER A 105 1.37 -8.58 6.50
C SER A 105 2.33 -8.87 5.36
N PHE A 106 3.43 -8.13 5.39
CA PHE A 106 4.61 -8.31 4.57
C PHE A 106 5.80 -7.77 5.35
N CYS A 107 6.97 -8.36 5.11
CA CYS A 107 8.25 -7.98 5.71
C CYS A 107 9.30 -7.90 4.60
N TYR A 108 10.22 -6.95 4.71
CA TYR A 108 11.45 -6.91 3.94
C TYR A 108 12.59 -7.17 4.90
N THR A 109 13.36 -8.23 4.64
CA THR A 109 14.70 -8.36 5.23
C THR A 109 15.63 -7.35 4.58
N GLU A 110 16.80 -7.13 5.19
CA GLU A 110 17.85 -6.31 4.56
C GLU A 110 18.28 -6.87 3.18
N SER A 111 17.96 -8.13 2.89
CA SER A 111 18.18 -8.81 1.62
C SER A 111 16.98 -8.80 0.65
N GLU A 112 15.95 -7.99 0.90
CA GLU A 112 14.85 -7.68 -0.03
C GLU A 112 13.98 -8.85 -0.52
N HIS A 113 13.85 -9.91 0.27
CA HIS A 113 12.81 -10.91 -0.01
C HIS A 113 11.45 -10.42 0.49
N LEU A 114 10.52 -10.20 -0.44
CA LEU A 114 9.13 -9.97 -0.11
C LEU A 114 8.45 -11.31 0.21
N ILE A 115 7.97 -11.47 1.45
CA ILE A 115 7.09 -12.57 1.83
C ILE A 115 5.69 -12.00 2.04
N GLY A 116 4.77 -12.31 1.11
CA GLY A 116 3.35 -11.98 1.22
C GLY A 116 2.57 -13.19 1.75
N CYS A 117 1.93 -13.06 2.90
CA CYS A 117 1.05 -14.11 3.44
C CYS A 117 -0.40 -13.75 3.13
N SER A 118 -1.12 -14.60 2.39
CA SER A 118 -2.58 -14.50 2.29
C SER A 118 -3.24 -15.44 3.30
N GLN A 119 -4.24 -14.94 4.02
CA GLN A 119 -5.17 -15.82 4.75
C GLN A 119 -6.19 -16.39 3.77
N THR A 120 -6.32 -17.72 3.76
CA THR A 120 -7.36 -18.47 3.02
C THR A 120 -8.67 -18.47 3.75
#